data_AF-A0A101XC46-F1
#
_entry.id   AF-A0A101XC46-F1
#
_cell.length_a   1.000
_cell.length_b   1.000
_cell.length_c   1.000
_cell.angle_alpha   90.00
_cell.angle_beta   90.00
_cell.angle_gamma   90.00
#
_symmetry.space_group_name_H-M   'P 1'
#
loop_
_entity.id
_entity.type
_entity.pdbx_description
1 polymer ?
#
loop_
_entity_poly.entity_id
_entity_poly.type
_entity_poly.pdbx_seq_one_letter_code
_entity_poly.pdbx_strand_id
1 'polypeptide(L)'
;MDYYTVSLLIGVASIIASLVSVAYWLGGRLTKMDSRLTGMESRLTGVESKLTAMDSRLTGVEKGIERLDERLGRLTNAINGVGESIIEYLGLKGVLNQGEVNYLKSDIRRITLIATNPFTEAERRRLLELVDKDDLTIEEAEELYRLARKFYEEYIDKTPDAIKVLLYAAAMRGITYRKYGALENLQRQSSQH
;
A
#
# COMPACT_ATOMS: atom_id res chain seq x y z
N MET A 1 76.81 58.79 -24.01
CA MET A 1 75.43 58.35 -23.70
C MET A 1 74.72 59.58 -23.19
N ASP A 2 73.66 59.99 -23.86
CA ASP A 2 73.01 61.26 -23.53
C ASP A 2 71.94 61.02 -22.47
N TYR A 3 71.63 62.05 -21.69
CA TYR A 3 70.67 61.98 -20.58
C TYR A 3 69.35 61.28 -20.96
N TYR A 4 68.85 61.52 -22.18
CA TYR A 4 67.65 60.90 -22.71
C TYR A 4 67.74 59.37 -22.85
N THR A 5 68.90 58.83 -23.27
CA THR A 5 69.07 57.38 -23.40
C THR A 5 69.09 56.69 -22.03
N VAL A 6 69.72 57.33 -21.03
CA VAL A 6 69.76 56.82 -19.65
C VAL A 6 68.36 56.88 -19.02
N SER A 7 67.64 58.00 -19.18
CA SER A 7 66.28 58.16 -18.68
C SER A 7 65.29 57.16 -19.31
N LEU A 8 65.42 56.89 -20.62
CA LEU A 8 64.59 55.90 -21.31
C LEU A 8 64.86 54.48 -20.78
N LEU A 9 66.13 54.11 -20.59
CA LEU A 9 66.50 52.80 -20.06
C LEU A 9 65.98 52.59 -18.63
N ILE A 10 66.02 53.61 -17.77
CA ILE A 10 65.46 53.56 -16.42
C ILE A 10 63.92 53.38 -16.47
N GLY A 11 63.25 54.10 -17.37
CA GLY A 11 61.80 53.95 -17.58
C GLY A 11 61.42 52.55 -18.04
N VAL A 12 62.13 52.01 -19.03
CA VAL A 12 61.93 50.64 -19.53
C VAL A 12 62.20 49.59 -18.44
N ALA A 13 63.29 49.74 -17.68
CA ALA A 13 63.61 48.84 -16.57
C ALA A 13 62.52 48.83 -15.49
N SER A 14 61.94 50.00 -15.19
CA SER A 14 60.85 50.14 -14.21
C SER A 14 59.56 49.46 -14.68
N ILE A 15 59.24 49.57 -15.98
CA ILE A 15 58.11 48.86 -16.59
C ILE A 15 58.34 47.34 -16.53
N ILE A 16 59.54 46.87 -16.87
CA ILE A 16 59.88 45.44 -16.79
C ILE A 16 59.76 44.92 -15.36
N ALA A 17 60.29 45.64 -14.37
CA ALA A 17 60.17 45.26 -12.96
C ALA A 17 58.69 45.19 -12.50
N SER A 18 57.87 46.13 -12.97
CA SER A 18 56.43 46.13 -12.70
C SER A 18 55.72 44.94 -13.33
N LEU A 19 56.03 44.61 -14.59
CA LEU A 19 55.49 43.45 -15.29
C LEU A 19 55.88 42.12 -14.62
N VAL A 20 57.14 41.98 -14.19
CA VAL A 20 57.62 40.80 -13.46
C VAL A 20 56.87 40.64 -12.13
N SER A 21 56.63 41.74 -11.42
CA SER A 21 55.90 41.73 -10.15
C SER A 21 54.44 41.31 -10.34
N VAL A 22 53.78 41.81 -11.39
CA VAL A 22 52.41 41.41 -11.76
C VAL A 22 52.37 39.94 -12.15
N ALA A 23 53.33 39.47 -12.95
CA ALA A 23 53.42 38.06 -13.36
C ALA A 23 53.60 37.12 -12.15
N TYR A 24 54.47 37.48 -11.20
CA TYR A 24 54.66 36.72 -9.97
C TYR A 24 53.37 36.68 -9.13
N TRP A 25 52.70 37.82 -8.97
CA TRP A 25 51.43 37.91 -8.23
C TRP A 25 50.32 37.08 -8.89
N LEU A 26 50.19 37.16 -10.21
CA LEU A 26 49.24 36.36 -11.00
C LEU A 26 49.53 34.86 -10.85
N GLY A 27 50.80 34.46 -10.93
CA GLY A 27 51.22 33.08 -10.72
C GLY A 27 50.76 32.54 -9.37
N GLY A 28 51.01 33.29 -8.29
CA GLY A 28 50.55 32.92 -6.95
C GLY A 28 49.02 32.86 -6.81
N ARG A 29 48.28 33.72 -7.51
CA ARG A 29 46.81 33.69 -7.52
C ARG A 29 46.28 32.46 -8.28
N LEU A 30 46.89 32.11 -9.41
CA LEU A 30 46.54 30.93 -10.20
C LEU A 30 46.81 29.64 -9.42
N THR A 31 47.95 29.51 -8.73
CA THR A 31 48.22 28.35 -7.86
C THR A 31 47.19 28.20 -6.74
N LYS A 32 46.75 29.31 -6.13
CA LYS A 32 45.68 29.28 -5.12
C LYS A 32 44.34 28.88 -5.71
N MET A 33 44.04 29.29 -6.94
CA MET A 33 42.82 28.88 -7.63
C MET A 33 42.84 27.39 -7.96
N ASP A 34 43.95 26.90 -8.49
CA ASP A 34 44.17 25.48 -8.81
C ASP A 34 43.93 24.59 -7.59
N SER A 35 44.57 24.92 -6.46
CA SER A 35 44.36 24.20 -5.20
C SER A 35 42.91 24.19 -4.72
N ARG A 36 42.18 25.31 -4.91
CA ARG A 36 40.74 25.37 -4.57
C ARG A 36 39.90 24.50 -5.51
N LEU A 37 40.23 24.45 -6.79
CA LEU A 37 39.54 23.62 -7.78
C LEU A 37 39.75 22.13 -7.48
N THR A 38 40.98 21.69 -7.21
CA THR A 38 41.25 20.32 -6.76
C THR A 38 40.48 19.97 -5.47
N GLY A 39 40.41 20.91 -4.52
CA GLY A 39 39.62 20.72 -3.30
C GLY A 39 38.11 20.61 -3.58
N MET A 40 37.60 21.34 -4.57
CA MET A 40 36.21 21.23 -5.01
C MET A 40 35.94 19.90 -5.71
N GLU A 41 36.82 19.45 -6.61
CA GLU A 41 36.72 18.16 -7.29
C GLU A 41 36.66 17.00 -6.27
N SER A 42 37.58 16.99 -5.30
CA SER A 42 37.57 15.96 -4.24
C SER A 42 36.27 15.94 -3.44
N ARG A 43 35.72 17.12 -3.11
CA ARG A 43 34.42 17.22 -2.43
C ARG A 43 33.27 16.72 -3.31
N LEU A 44 33.29 17.02 -4.61
CA LEU A 44 32.27 16.56 -5.56
C LEU A 44 32.30 15.04 -5.70
N THR A 45 33.46 14.42 -5.85
CA THR A 45 33.59 12.94 -5.84
C THR A 45 33.07 12.33 -4.53
N GLY A 46 33.32 12.98 -3.39
CA GLY A 46 32.78 12.56 -2.10
C GLY A 46 31.26 12.67 -2.02
N VAL A 47 30.66 13.69 -2.65
CA VAL A 47 29.20 13.84 -2.76
C VAL A 47 28.61 12.77 -3.67
N GLU A 48 29.19 12.54 -4.85
CA GLU A 48 28.76 11.49 -5.79
C GLU A 48 28.73 10.12 -5.12
N SER A 49 29.80 9.76 -4.40
CA SER A 49 29.88 8.49 -3.67
C SER A 49 28.77 8.33 -2.63
N LYS A 50 28.46 9.41 -1.89
CA LYS A 50 27.36 9.42 -0.91
C LYS A 50 26.00 9.30 -1.58
N LEU A 51 25.79 9.95 -2.72
CA LEU A 51 24.56 9.87 -3.50
C LEU A 51 24.34 8.44 -4.02
N THR A 52 25.36 7.77 -4.54
CA THR A 52 25.27 6.35 -4.95
C THR A 52 24.93 5.44 -3.77
N ALA A 53 25.53 5.67 -2.60
CA ALA A 53 25.21 4.91 -1.40
C ALA A 53 23.77 5.16 -0.91
N MET A 54 23.27 6.40 -1.03
CA MET A 54 21.88 6.73 -0.72
C MET A 54 20.91 6.05 -1.68
N ASP A 55 21.19 6.07 -2.98
CA ASP A 55 20.38 5.41 -4.01
C ASP A 55 20.24 3.90 -3.74
N SER A 56 21.35 3.24 -3.41
CA SER A 56 21.36 1.83 -3.01
C SER A 56 20.52 1.56 -1.76
N ARG A 57 20.58 2.45 -0.76
CA ARG A 57 19.78 2.33 0.46
C ARG A 57 18.29 2.54 0.19
N LEU A 58 17.93 3.51 -0.67
CA LEU A 58 16.54 3.76 -1.06
C LEU A 58 15.95 2.57 -1.81
N THR A 59 16.70 2.00 -2.76
CA THR A 59 16.32 0.74 -3.44
C THR A 59 16.08 -0.40 -2.44
N GLY A 60 16.91 -0.48 -1.39
CA GLY A 60 16.73 -1.47 -0.31
C GLY A 60 15.47 -1.23 0.52
N VAL A 61 15.13 0.03 0.78
CA VAL A 61 13.91 0.44 1.50
C VAL A 61 12.66 0.11 0.68
N GLU A 62 12.64 0.42 -0.62
CA GLU A 62 11.54 0.12 -1.53
C GLU A 62 11.21 -1.38 -1.53
N LYS A 63 12.23 -2.24 -1.73
CA LYS A 63 12.07 -3.70 -1.63
C LYS A 63 11.59 -4.17 -0.26
N GLY A 64 12.00 -3.48 0.80
CA GLY A 64 11.54 -3.74 2.17
C GLY A 64 10.05 -3.45 2.34
N ILE A 65 9.58 -2.34 1.77
CA ILE A 65 8.17 -1.92 1.79
C ILE A 65 7.30 -2.89 0.98
N GLU A 66 7.72 -3.29 -0.23
CA GLU A 66 7.00 -4.27 -1.05
C GLU A 66 6.79 -5.60 -0.30
N ARG A 67 7.83 -6.12 0.34
CA ARG A 67 7.74 -7.34 1.15
C ARG A 67 6.83 -7.18 2.37
N LEU A 68 6.79 -6.00 2.97
CA LEU A 68 5.88 -5.73 4.10
C LEU A 68 4.43 -5.72 3.62
N ASP A 69 4.14 -5.09 2.49
CA ASP A 69 2.82 -5.05 1.88
C ASP A 69 2.28 -6.47 1.59
N GLU A 70 3.10 -7.32 0.95
CA GLU A 70 2.75 -8.73 0.71
C GLU A 70 2.44 -9.50 2.01
N ARG A 71 3.24 -9.29 3.06
CA ARG A 71 3.04 -9.96 4.36
C ARG A 71 1.78 -9.47 5.05
N LEU A 72 1.47 -8.18 4.98
CA LEU A 72 0.25 -7.61 5.53
C LEU A 72 -0.98 -8.11 4.78
N GLY A 73 -0.94 -8.19 3.44
CA GLY A 73 -2.01 -8.77 2.64
C GLY A 73 -2.31 -10.23 3.03
N ARG A 74 -1.27 -11.06 3.20
CA ARG A 74 -1.44 -12.45 3.68
C ARG A 74 -2.04 -12.51 5.09
N LEU A 75 -1.61 -11.62 5.99
CA LEU A 75 -2.12 -11.56 7.35
C LEU A 75 -3.61 -11.17 7.37
N THR A 76 -4.01 -10.17 6.58
CA THR A 76 -5.42 -9.77 6.43
C THR A 76 -6.28 -10.94 5.95
N ASN A 77 -5.83 -11.67 4.93
CA ASN A 77 -6.55 -12.84 4.43
C ASN A 77 -6.68 -13.95 5.50
N ALA A 78 -5.62 -14.19 6.28
CA ALA A 78 -5.65 -15.18 7.37
C ALA A 78 -6.63 -14.77 8.48
N ILE A 79 -6.61 -13.50 8.90
CA ILE A 79 -7.52 -12.96 9.92
C ILE A 79 -8.96 -13.07 9.46
N ASN A 80 -9.26 -12.70 8.22
CA ASN A 80 -10.60 -12.82 7.66
C ASN A 80 -11.05 -14.27 7.60
N GLY A 81 -10.21 -15.17 7.08
CA GLY A 81 -10.55 -16.60 7.01
C GLY A 81 -10.83 -17.21 8.38
N VAL A 82 -10.09 -16.81 9.42
CA VAL A 82 -10.36 -17.21 10.81
C VAL A 82 -11.70 -16.63 11.29
N GLY A 83 -11.97 -15.34 11.04
CA GLY A 83 -13.23 -14.69 11.40
C GLY A 83 -14.45 -15.35 10.74
N GLU A 84 -14.36 -15.61 9.43
CA GLU A 84 -15.38 -16.33 8.66
C GLU A 84 -15.64 -17.72 9.26
N SER A 85 -14.58 -18.50 9.51
CA SER A 85 -14.69 -19.85 10.06
C SER A 85 -15.35 -19.87 11.45
N ILE A 86 -14.99 -18.92 12.31
CA ILE A 86 -15.58 -18.79 13.65
C ILE A 86 -17.06 -18.46 13.54
N ILE A 87 -17.42 -17.45 12.74
CA ILE A 87 -18.82 -17.00 12.62
C ILE A 87 -19.70 -18.09 11.97
N GLU A 88 -19.22 -18.74 10.92
CA GLU A 88 -19.91 -19.85 10.27
C GLU A 88 -20.10 -21.02 11.25
N TYR A 89 -19.07 -21.37 12.03
CA TYR A 89 -19.17 -22.41 13.06
C TYR A 89 -20.17 -22.05 14.16
N LEU A 90 -20.21 -20.78 14.60
CA LEU A 90 -21.19 -20.32 15.58
C LEU A 90 -22.62 -20.40 15.04
N GLY A 91 -22.85 -20.09 13.77
CA GLY A 91 -24.12 -20.31 13.08
C GLY A 91 -24.48 -21.80 12.99
N LEU A 92 -23.51 -22.65 12.67
CA LEU A 92 -23.69 -24.10 12.58
C LEU A 92 -24.06 -24.73 13.95
N LYS A 93 -23.45 -24.25 15.03
CA LYS A 93 -23.82 -24.61 16.41
C LYS A 93 -25.09 -23.90 16.88
N GLY A 94 -25.62 -22.97 16.07
CA GLY A 94 -26.54 -21.86 16.37
C GLY A 94 -26.45 -21.39 17.80
N VAL A 95 -25.22 -20.99 18.11
CA VAL A 95 -24.94 -19.90 19.02
C VAL A 95 -25.41 -18.58 18.38
N LEU A 96 -25.30 -18.47 17.04
CA LEU A 96 -25.90 -17.41 16.25
C LEU A 96 -27.17 -17.91 15.57
N ASN A 97 -28.26 -17.16 15.72
CA ASN A 97 -29.57 -17.48 15.20
C ASN A 97 -30.05 -16.40 14.22
N GLN A 98 -31.05 -16.73 13.39
CA GLN A 98 -31.58 -15.79 12.39
C GLN A 98 -31.97 -14.44 12.99
N GLY A 99 -32.67 -14.43 14.14
CA GLY A 99 -33.05 -13.18 14.81
C GLY A 99 -31.86 -12.33 15.27
N GLU A 100 -30.76 -12.97 15.68
CA GLU A 100 -29.52 -12.27 16.07
C GLU A 100 -28.74 -11.79 14.86
N VAL A 101 -28.86 -12.42 13.70
CA VAL A 101 -28.18 -11.93 12.50
C VAL A 101 -29.02 -10.85 11.78
N ASN A 102 -30.34 -10.89 11.96
CA ASN A 102 -31.28 -9.95 11.33
C ASN A 102 -31.06 -8.49 11.70
N TYR A 103 -30.54 -8.17 12.90
CA TYR A 103 -30.27 -6.76 13.25
C TYR A 103 -29.17 -6.14 12.34
N LEU A 104 -28.31 -6.98 11.75
CA LEU A 104 -27.28 -6.52 10.81
C LEU A 104 -27.82 -6.24 9.42
N LYS A 105 -29.01 -6.73 9.04
CA LYS A 105 -29.59 -6.56 7.69
C LYS A 105 -29.61 -5.10 7.26
N SER A 106 -30.03 -4.18 8.15
CA SER A 106 -30.09 -2.75 7.83
C SER A 106 -28.71 -2.17 7.52
N ASP A 107 -27.68 -2.59 8.26
CA ASP A 107 -26.32 -2.12 8.06
C ASP A 107 -25.70 -2.73 6.79
N ILE A 108 -25.91 -4.01 6.53
CA ILE A 108 -25.47 -4.67 5.30
C ILE A 108 -26.12 -4.02 4.08
N ARG A 109 -27.41 -3.68 4.15
CA ARG A 109 -28.11 -2.94 3.08
C ARG A 109 -27.45 -1.60 2.82
N ARG A 110 -27.20 -0.82 3.89
CA ARG A 110 -26.57 0.51 3.78
C ARG A 110 -25.18 0.42 3.14
N ILE A 111 -24.37 -0.53 3.57
CA ILE A 111 -23.02 -0.78 3.03
C ILE A 111 -23.11 -1.25 1.58
N THR A 112 -24.05 -2.13 1.25
CA THR A 112 -24.19 -2.64 -0.12
C THR A 112 -24.65 -1.57 -1.10
N LEU A 113 -25.46 -0.61 -0.64
CA LEU A 113 -25.97 0.49 -1.47
C LEU A 113 -24.90 1.49 -1.90
N ILE A 114 -23.80 1.62 -1.14
CA ILE A 114 -22.69 2.51 -1.54
C ILE A 114 -21.81 1.89 -2.63
N ALA A 115 -21.97 0.60 -2.94
CA ALA A 115 -21.15 -0.05 -3.96
C ALA A 115 -21.59 0.30 -5.37
N THR A 116 -20.62 0.76 -6.15
CA THR A 116 -20.68 1.02 -7.59
C THR A 116 -19.74 0.07 -8.35
N ASN A 117 -19.35 0.42 -9.58
CA ASN A 117 -18.31 -0.30 -10.35
C ASN A 117 -17.05 -0.57 -9.49
N PRO A 118 -16.40 -1.77 -9.50
CA PRO A 118 -16.66 -2.96 -10.33
C PRO A 118 -17.86 -3.84 -9.96
N PHE A 119 -18.46 -3.62 -8.78
CA PHE A 119 -19.62 -4.40 -8.34
C PHE A 119 -20.85 -4.00 -9.16
N THR A 120 -21.31 -4.92 -9.99
CA THR A 120 -22.34 -4.59 -10.97
C THR A 120 -23.68 -4.33 -10.28
N GLU A 121 -24.54 -3.56 -10.94
CA GLU A 121 -25.89 -3.30 -10.41
C GLU A 121 -26.71 -4.59 -10.25
N ALA A 122 -26.53 -5.57 -11.14
CA ALA A 122 -27.19 -6.86 -11.03
C ALA A 122 -26.73 -7.64 -9.79
N GLU A 123 -25.42 -7.67 -9.52
CA GLU A 123 -24.85 -8.30 -8.32
C GLU A 123 -25.31 -7.60 -7.04
N ARG A 124 -25.35 -6.27 -7.05
CA ARG A 124 -25.90 -5.48 -5.94
C ARG A 124 -27.36 -5.80 -5.67
N ARG A 125 -28.20 -5.81 -6.70
CA ARG A 125 -29.62 -6.17 -6.56
C ARG A 125 -29.78 -7.60 -6.03
N ARG A 126 -29.00 -8.55 -6.56
CA ARG A 126 -29.06 -9.96 -6.13
C ARG A 126 -28.58 -10.15 -4.70
N LEU A 127 -27.49 -9.49 -4.31
CA LEU A 127 -26.99 -9.51 -2.93
C LEU A 127 -28.04 -8.97 -1.96
N LEU A 128 -28.68 -7.83 -2.28
CA LEU A 128 -29.75 -7.26 -1.46
C LEU A 128 -30.97 -8.17 -1.37
N GLU A 129 -31.37 -8.82 -2.47
CA GLU A 129 -32.46 -9.80 -2.47
C GLU A 129 -32.19 -10.96 -1.51
N LEU A 130 -30.97 -11.51 -1.53
CA LEU A 130 -30.56 -12.59 -0.64
C LEU A 130 -30.47 -12.13 0.83
N VAL A 131 -29.99 -10.91 1.08
CA VAL A 131 -29.96 -10.32 2.42
C VAL A 131 -31.36 -10.13 2.99
N ASP A 132 -32.35 -9.84 2.16
CA ASP A 132 -33.72 -9.60 2.60
C ASP A 132 -34.48 -10.88 2.96
N LYS A 133 -34.08 -12.04 2.42
CA LYS A 133 -34.68 -13.33 2.75
C LYS A 133 -34.44 -13.71 4.21
N ASP A 134 -35.48 -14.21 4.86
CA ASP A 134 -35.39 -14.71 6.25
C ASP A 134 -34.90 -16.16 6.31
N ASP A 135 -35.17 -16.93 5.27
CA ASP A 135 -34.75 -18.31 5.13
C ASP A 135 -34.11 -18.48 3.75
N LEU A 136 -32.88 -19.01 3.73
CA LEU A 136 -32.13 -19.30 2.51
C LEU A 136 -32.06 -20.80 2.29
N THR A 137 -32.11 -21.25 1.03
CA THR A 137 -31.63 -22.59 0.67
C THR A 137 -30.11 -22.68 0.80
N ILE A 138 -29.55 -23.88 0.76
CA ILE A 138 -28.09 -24.08 0.77
C ILE A 138 -27.43 -23.33 -0.40
N GLU A 139 -28.03 -23.43 -1.59
CA GLU A 139 -27.53 -22.78 -2.80
C GLU A 139 -27.58 -21.25 -2.69
N GLU A 140 -28.67 -20.71 -2.12
CA GLU A 140 -28.82 -19.27 -1.90
C GLU A 140 -27.84 -18.74 -0.85
N ALA A 141 -27.54 -19.52 0.19
CA ALA A 141 -26.55 -19.16 1.19
C ALA A 141 -25.12 -19.15 0.61
N GLU A 142 -24.80 -20.11 -0.26
CA GLU A 142 -23.54 -20.12 -1.00
C GLU A 142 -23.43 -18.97 -2.00
N GLU A 143 -24.53 -18.63 -2.67
CA GLU A 143 -24.58 -17.49 -3.58
C GLU A 143 -24.39 -16.17 -2.82
N LEU A 144 -25.05 -16.01 -1.67
CA LEU A 144 -24.89 -14.88 -0.77
C LEU A 144 -23.42 -14.73 -0.34
N TYR A 145 -22.81 -15.84 0.09
CA TYR A 145 -21.40 -15.86 0.49
C TYR A 145 -20.46 -15.47 -0.65
N ARG A 146 -20.66 -16.00 -1.85
CA ARG A 146 -19.86 -15.66 -3.03
C ARG A 146 -19.96 -14.18 -3.39
N LEU A 147 -21.17 -13.62 -3.40
CA LEU A 147 -21.40 -12.20 -3.68
C LEU A 147 -20.82 -11.30 -2.59
N ALA A 148 -20.94 -11.69 -1.32
CA ALA A 148 -20.37 -10.98 -0.19
C ALA A 148 -18.83 -10.99 -0.19
N ARG A 149 -18.21 -12.11 -0.57
CA ARG A 149 -16.75 -12.19 -0.75
C ARG A 149 -16.28 -11.30 -1.89
N LYS A 150 -16.95 -11.35 -3.04
CA LYS A 150 -16.65 -10.44 -4.15
C LYS A 150 -16.79 -8.97 -3.73
N PHE A 151 -17.87 -8.64 -3.01
CA PHE A 151 -18.07 -7.31 -2.45
C PHE A 151 -16.89 -6.90 -1.56
N TYR A 152 -16.50 -7.77 -0.61
CA TYR A 152 -15.37 -7.53 0.28
C TYR A 152 -14.07 -7.26 -0.50
N GLU A 153 -13.73 -8.11 -1.48
CA GLU A 153 -12.51 -7.99 -2.29
C GLU A 153 -12.47 -6.66 -3.07
N GLU A 154 -13.61 -6.19 -3.55
CA GLU A 154 -13.69 -4.95 -4.35
C GLU A 154 -13.82 -3.66 -3.51
N TYR A 155 -14.22 -3.79 -2.23
CA TYR A 155 -14.60 -2.65 -1.38
C TYR A 155 -13.82 -2.50 -0.09
N ILE A 156 -13.00 -3.47 0.33
CA ILE A 156 -12.26 -3.36 1.59
C ILE A 156 -11.35 -2.14 1.64
N ASP A 157 -10.73 -1.76 0.51
CA ASP A 157 -9.89 -0.56 0.42
C ASP A 157 -10.68 0.75 0.42
N LYS A 158 -11.99 0.68 0.13
CA LYS A 158 -12.89 1.84 0.08
C LYS A 158 -13.65 2.03 1.38
N THR A 159 -13.99 0.93 2.05
CA THR A 159 -14.73 0.93 3.31
C THR A 159 -14.32 -0.26 4.17
N PRO A 160 -13.79 -0.04 5.39
CA PRO A 160 -13.44 -1.14 6.29
C PRO A 160 -14.67 -1.95 6.70
N ASP A 161 -15.87 -1.37 6.56
CA ASP A 161 -17.13 -2.04 6.85
C ASP A 161 -17.52 -3.13 5.84
N ALA A 162 -16.81 -3.25 4.70
CA ALA A 162 -17.09 -4.29 3.71
C ALA A 162 -16.97 -5.72 4.30
N ILE A 163 -16.12 -5.91 5.30
CA ILE A 163 -15.98 -7.19 6.01
C ILE A 163 -17.28 -7.62 6.70
N LYS A 164 -18.13 -6.68 7.12
CA LYS A 164 -19.41 -6.98 7.78
C LYS A 164 -20.34 -7.75 6.84
N VAL A 165 -20.31 -7.43 5.55
CA VAL A 165 -21.10 -8.13 4.51
C VAL A 165 -20.66 -9.59 4.40
N LEU A 166 -19.34 -9.83 4.39
CA LEU A 166 -18.76 -11.17 4.34
C LEU A 166 -19.08 -11.98 5.61
N LEU A 167 -18.91 -11.38 6.80
CA LEU A 167 -19.21 -12.06 8.06
C LEU A 167 -20.71 -12.34 8.23
N TYR A 168 -21.58 -11.43 7.77
CA TYR A 168 -23.03 -11.68 7.73
C TYR A 168 -23.34 -12.90 6.86
N ALA A 169 -22.76 -12.98 5.67
CA ALA A 169 -22.98 -14.11 4.77
C ALA A 169 -22.45 -15.44 5.36
N ALA A 170 -21.29 -15.42 6.02
CA ALA A 170 -20.76 -16.58 6.74
C ALA A 170 -21.70 -17.05 7.86
N ALA A 171 -22.28 -16.11 8.61
CA ALA A 171 -23.25 -16.42 9.67
C ALA A 171 -24.51 -17.08 9.09
N MET A 172 -25.09 -16.46 8.06
CA MET A 172 -26.26 -16.97 7.35
C MET A 172 -26.01 -18.37 6.77
N ARG A 173 -24.84 -18.60 6.17
CA ARG A 173 -24.43 -19.89 5.65
C ARG A 173 -24.36 -20.97 6.73
N GLY A 174 -23.73 -20.67 7.87
CA GLY A 174 -23.70 -21.57 9.03
C GLY A 174 -25.09 -21.91 9.57
N ILE A 175 -25.96 -20.90 9.71
CA ILE A 175 -27.36 -21.06 10.15
C ILE A 175 -28.13 -21.95 9.18
N THR A 176 -28.02 -21.70 7.87
CA THR A 176 -28.67 -22.49 6.82
C THR A 176 -28.21 -23.95 6.88
N TYR A 177 -26.91 -24.22 6.96
CA TYR A 177 -26.42 -25.60 7.07
C TYR A 177 -26.92 -26.31 8.31
N ARG A 178 -26.99 -25.63 9.46
CA ARG A 178 -27.58 -26.21 10.66
C ARG A 178 -29.03 -26.63 10.39
N LYS A 179 -29.83 -25.76 9.80
CA LYS A 179 -31.26 -26.01 9.53
C LYS A 179 -31.45 -27.25 8.65
N TYR A 180 -30.75 -27.33 7.52
CA TYR A 180 -30.90 -28.45 6.58
C TYR A 180 -30.22 -29.75 7.06
N GLY A 181 -29.07 -29.66 7.76
CA GLY A 181 -28.43 -30.83 8.37
C GLY A 181 -29.22 -31.40 9.55
N ALA A 182 -29.93 -30.57 10.32
CA ALA A 182 -30.86 -31.04 11.35
C ALA A 182 -32.11 -31.71 10.76
N LEU A 183 -32.61 -31.21 9.62
CA LEU A 183 -33.74 -31.80 8.91
C LEU A 183 -33.41 -33.20 8.36
N GLU A 184 -32.21 -33.42 7.79
CA GLU A 184 -31.78 -34.77 7.39
C GLU A 184 -31.75 -35.76 8.56
N ASN A 185 -31.28 -35.33 9.73
CA ASN A 185 -31.23 -36.18 10.92
C ASN A 185 -32.62 -36.51 11.46
N LEU A 186 -33.55 -35.55 11.45
CA LEU A 186 -34.96 -35.77 11.83
C LEU A 186 -35.67 -36.69 10.82
N GLN A 187 -35.44 -36.51 9.52
CA GLN A 187 -35.99 -37.39 8.48
C GLN A 187 -35.47 -38.82 8.61
N ARG A 188 -34.16 -39.02 8.80
CA ARG A 188 -33.55 -40.35 9.03
C ARG A 188 -34.12 -41.04 10.28
N GLN A 189 -34.32 -40.32 11.37
CA GLN A 189 -34.92 -40.88 12.59
C GLN A 189 -36.41 -41.23 12.40
N SER A 190 -37.16 -40.42 11.64
CA SER A 190 -38.58 -40.69 11.34
C SER A 190 -38.81 -41.84 10.35
N SER A 191 -37.84 -42.14 9.48
CA SER A 191 -37.92 -43.29 8.54
C SER A 191 -37.45 -44.61 9.13
N GLN A 192 -36.85 -44.60 10.33
CA GLN A 192 -36.41 -45.79 11.06
C GLN A 192 -37.43 -46.28 12.11
N HIS A 193 -38.56 -45.56 12.24
CA HIS A 193 -39.71 -45.93 13.07
C HIS A 193 -40.95 -46.14 12.20
#